data_AF-A0A2V7FJX1-F1
#
_entry.id   AF-A0A2V7FJX1-F1
#
_cell.length_a   1.000
_cell.length_b   1.000
_cell.length_c   1.000
_cell.angle_alpha   90.00
_cell.angle_beta   90.00
_cell.angle_gamma   90.00
#
_symmetry.space_group_name_H-M   'P 1'
#
loop_
_entity.id
_entity.type
_entity.pdbx_description
1 polymer ?
#
loop_
_entity_poly.entity_id
_entity_poly.type
_entity_poly.pdbx_seq_one_letter_code
_entity_poly.pdbx_strand_id
1 'polypeptide(L)' 'MMKCQCGGLLRFDLQHLQDAGRLGVRDQVSLVWKCMVCGRSRKSDESYPLSQVVASLDQLTLADRSQG' A
#
# COMPACT_ATOMS: atom_id res chain seq x y z
N MET A 1 -8.87 -9.92 4.19
CA MET A 1 -8.90 -8.49 4.58
C MET A 1 -8.16 -8.34 5.92
N MET A 2 -7.14 -7.49 6.00
CA MET A 2 -6.29 -7.36 7.19
C MET A 2 -7.02 -6.56 8.30
N LYS A 3 -6.95 -7.02 9.56
CA LYS A 3 -7.61 -6.37 10.71
C LYS A 3 -6.60 -5.66 11.61
N CYS A 4 -6.99 -4.50 12.14
CA CYS A 4 -6.26 -3.79 13.19
C CYS A 4 -6.60 -4.39 14.57
N GLN A 5 -5.71 -4.21 15.54
CA GLN A 5 -5.94 -4.63 16.94
C GLN A 5 -7.19 -3.98 17.57
N CYS A 6 -7.65 -2.82 17.09
CA CYS A 6 -8.91 -2.22 17.56
C CYS A 6 -10.17 -2.84 16.93
N GLY A 7 -10.03 -3.90 16.12
CA GLY A 7 -11.13 -4.51 15.36
C GLY A 7 -11.46 -3.83 14.03
N GLY A 8 -10.93 -2.63 13.77
CA GLY A 8 -11.14 -1.90 12.52
C GLY A 8 -10.40 -2.51 11.33
N LEU A 9 -10.90 -2.26 10.12
CA LEU A 9 -10.25 -2.69 8.89
C LEU A 9 -9.03 -1.83 8.55
N LEU A 10 -7.99 -2.47 8.05
CA LEU A 10 -6.80 -1.81 7.51
C LEU A 10 -6.97 -1.60 6.01
N ARG A 11 -6.80 -0.35 5.55
CA ARG A 11 -6.80 0.02 4.13
C ARG A 11 -5.37 0.31 3.69
N PHE A 12 -5.01 -0.13 2.49
CA PHE A 12 -3.71 0.18 1.90
C PHE A 12 -3.55 1.70 1.68
N ASP A 13 -2.43 2.25 2.14
CA ASP A 13 -2.15 3.68 2.13
C ASP A 13 -1.44 4.08 0.83
N LEU A 14 -2.23 4.34 -0.22
CA LEU A 14 -1.70 4.80 -1.51
C LEU A 14 -1.04 6.18 -1.41
N GLN A 15 -1.48 7.02 -0.47
CA GLN A 15 -0.90 8.35 -0.26
C GLN A 15 0.56 8.24 0.16
N HIS A 16 0.90 7.24 1.00
CA HIS A 16 2.27 6.94 1.37
C HIS A 16 3.19 6.70 0.16
N LEU A 17 2.72 5.93 -0.85
CA LEU A 17 3.50 5.66 -2.06
C LEU A 17 3.66 6.92 -2.93
N GLN A 18 2.61 7.73 -3.06
CA GLN A 18 2.67 9.00 -3.79
C GLN A 18 3.66 9.97 -3.15
N ASP A 19 3.66 10.04 -1.82
CA ASP A 19 4.61 10.87 -1.07
C ASP A 19 6.04 10.37 -1.22
N ALA A 20 6.28 9.05 -1.17
CA ALA A 20 7.59 8.46 -1.44
C ALA A 20 8.11 8.85 -2.83
N GLY A 21 7.24 8.79 -3.85
CA GLY A 21 7.56 9.23 -5.22
C GLY A 21 7.92 10.72 -5.29
N ARG A 22 7.13 11.58 -4.63
CA ARG A 22 7.36 13.04 -4.58
C ARG A 22 8.66 13.40 -3.85
N LEU A 23 9.00 12.68 -2.79
CA LEU A 23 10.21 12.89 -1.99
C LEU A 23 11.46 12.24 -2.59
N GLY A 24 11.33 11.51 -3.71
CA GLY A 24 12.46 10.84 -4.36
C GLY A 24 12.90 9.55 -3.69
N VAL A 25 12.11 8.98 -2.78
CA VAL A 25 12.37 7.67 -2.16
C VAL A 25 11.92 6.58 -3.13
N ARG A 26 12.89 6.05 -3.90
CA ARG A 26 12.59 5.15 -5.04
C ARG A 26 12.97 3.70 -4.81
N ASP A 27 14.02 3.42 -4.04
CA ASP A 27 14.62 2.08 -4.03
C ASP A 27 14.18 1.23 -2.84
N GLN A 28 13.74 1.85 -1.75
CA GLN A 28 13.32 1.16 -0.51
C GLN A 28 12.06 1.82 0.06
N VAL A 29 10.90 1.30 -0.33
CA VAL A 29 9.60 1.74 0.16
C VAL A 29 8.90 0.58 0.85
N SER A 30 8.51 0.77 2.11
CA SER A 30 7.67 -0.19 2.83
C SER A 30 6.21 -0.01 2.43
N LEU A 31 5.47 -1.11 2.36
CA LEU A 31 4.03 -1.07 2.17
C LEU A 31 3.36 -0.66 3.49
N VAL A 32 2.39 0.26 3.42
CA VAL A 32 1.73 0.79 4.61
C VAL A 32 0.22 0.58 4.51
N TRP A 33 -0.39 0.17 5.62
CA TRP A 33 -1.84 0.13 5.77
C TRP A 33 -2.26 0.96 6.97
N LYS A 34 -3.33 1.75 6.82
CA LYS A 34 -3.88 2.59 7.87
C LYS A 34 -5.23 2.06 8.33
N CYS A 35 -5.44 2.01 9.64
CA CYS A 35 -6.72 1.61 10.21
C CYS A 35 -7.75 2.70 9.99
N MET A 36 -8.91 2.34 9.42
CA MET A 36 -9.99 3.29 9.15
C MET A 36 -10.77 3.72 10.41
N VAL A 37 -10.47 3.14 11.57
CA VAL A 37 -11.13 3.45 12.85
C VAL A 37 -10.20 4.21 13.79
N CYS A 38 -9.05 3.62 14.16
CA CYS A 38 -8.14 4.22 15.14
C CYS A 38 -6.96 4.98 14.51
N GLY A 39 -6.84 5.00 13.17
CA GLY A 39 -5.78 5.72 12.48
C GLY A 39 -4.37 5.11 12.56
N ARG A 40 -4.16 4.03 13.34
CA ARG A 40 -2.86 3.35 13.44
C ARG A 40 -2.41 2.78 12.10
N SER A 41 -1.13 2.92 11.83
CA SER A 41 -0.49 2.35 10.64
C SER A 41 0.20 1.03 10.96
N ARG A 42 0.17 0.09 10.01
CA ARG A 42 0.98 -1.12 9.98
C ARG A 42 1.87 -1.07 8.75
N LYS A 43 3.14 -1.39 8.90
CA LYS A 43 4.11 -1.47 7.80
C LYS A 43 4.38 -2.93 7.44
N SER A 44 4.80 -3.19 6.21
CA SER A 44 5.45 -4.45 5.84
C SER A 44 6.82 -4.56 6.51
N ASP A 45 7.24 -5.78 6.80
CA ASP A 45 8.59 -6.06 7.30
C ASP A 45 9.63 -5.91 6.18
N GLU A 46 9.22 -6.16 4.94
CA GLU A 46 10.02 -5.99 3.72
C GLU A 46 9.87 -4.58 3.13
N SER A 47 10.86 -4.17 2.35
CA SER A 47 10.82 -2.95 1.54
C SER A 47 11.14 -3.27 0.08
N TYR A 48 10.53 -2.52 -0.82
CA TYR A 48 10.59 -2.79 -2.25
C TYR A 48 10.91 -1.51 -3.05
N PRO A 49 11.48 -1.62 -4.25
CA PRO A 49 11.55 -0.51 -5.19
C PRO A 49 10.14 0.01 -5.53
N LEU A 50 9.95 1.32 -5.50
CA LEU A 50 8.68 1.99 -5.78
C LEU A 50 8.16 1.61 -7.18
N SER A 51 9.04 1.49 -8.16
CA SER A 51 8.69 1.08 -9.53
C SER A 51 8.08 -0.32 -9.58
N GLN A 52 8.62 -1.26 -8.79
CA GLN A 52 8.09 -2.62 -8.68
C GLN A 52 6.68 -2.60 -8.05
N VAL A 53 6.50 -1.83 -6.97
CA VAL A 53 5.21 -1.71 -6.29
C VAL A 53 4.14 -1.15 -7.23
N VAL A 54 4.45 -0.05 -7.94
CA VAL A 54 3.52 0.58 -8.90
C VAL A 54 3.18 -0.38 -10.03
N ALA A 55 4.17 -1.04 -10.63
CA ALA A 55 3.94 -2.01 -11.71
C ALA A 55 3.02 -3.17 -11.26
N SER A 56 3.22 -3.68 -10.04
CA SER A 56 2.36 -4.73 -9.48
C SER A 56 0.92 -4.25 -9.21
N LEU A 57 0.74 -3.01 -8.76
CA LEU A 57 -0.61 -2.44 -8.55
C LEU A 57 -1.37 -2.26 -9.87
N ASP A 58 -0.69 -1.80 -10.92
CA ASP A 58 -1.30 -1.65 -12.25
C ASP A 58 -1.79 -2.99 -12.81
N GLN A 59 -1.00 -4.05 -12.66
CA GLN A 59 -1.38 -5.40 -13.10
C GLN A 59 -2.63 -5.93 -12.37
N LEU A 60 -2.73 -5.70 -11.06
CA LEU A 60 -3.91 -6.10 -10.29
C LEU A 60 -5.17 -5.34 -10.75
N THR A 61 -5.02 -4.06 -11.09
CA THR A 61 -6.13 -3.22 -11.54
C THR A 61 -6.60 -3.61 -12.95
N LEU A 62 -5.68 -4.07 -13.81
CA LEU A 62 -6.00 -4.58 -15.15
C LEU A 62 -6.62 -5.98 -15.11
N ALA A 63 -6.15 -6.84 -14.21
CA ALA A 63 -6.71 -8.18 -14.03
C ALA A 63 -8.18 -8.14 -13.57
N ASP A 64 -8.53 -7.22 -12.67
CA ASP A 64 -9.90 -7.02 -12.17
C ASP A 64 -10.88 -6.62 -13.29
N ARG A 65 -10.39 -5.85 -14.27
CA ARG A 65 -11.18 -5.40 -15.45
C ARG A 65 -11.39 -6.47 -16.52
N SER A 66 -10.63 -7.56 -16.46
CA SER A 66 -10.66 -8.62 -17.48
C SER A 66 -11.67 -9.74 -17.15
N GLN A 67 -12.34 -9.64 -15.99
CA GLN A 67 -13.33 -10.61 -15.49
C GLN A 67 -14.76 -10.06 -15.46
N GLY A 68 -15.02 -8.91 -16.09
CA GLY A 68 -16.33 -8.24 -16.15
C GLY A 68 -17.05 -8.45 -17.47
#